data_AF-A0A1Q6L8S6-F1
#
_entry.id   AF-A0A1Q6L8S6-F1
#
_cell.length_a   1.000
_cell.length_b   1.000
_cell.length_c   1.000
_cell.angle_alpha   90.00
_cell.angle_beta   90.00
_cell.angle_gamma   90.00
#
_symmetry.space_group_name_H-M   'P 1'
#
loop_
_entity.id
_entity.type
_entity.pdbx_description
1 polymer ?
#
loop_
_entity_poly.entity_id
_entity_poly.type
_entity_poly.pdbx_seq_one_letter_code
_entity_poly.pdbx_strand_id
1 'polypeptide(L)'
;MKKNRGITMVALVITIVVLLIIAGISIGAGNNAIKNSKLENLKTNMLLIEVKAKEQIENAKFRLGTSFDKATEEEKTNRVNTAKTEFTGEEIVDGNIFNNNTKITTEKIKEDNTNNIYYYKLSTQNLIDMGLKNVKSDEKDGYYIVKYNLKNSTIEIYNTEGFDDEGNVVYSLTDIKQVRLK
;
A
#
# COMPACT_ATOMS: atom_id res chain seq x y z
N MET A 1 -49.21 3.83 45.99
CA MET A 1 -49.50 3.09 44.74
C MET A 1 -48.50 3.53 43.66
N LYS A 2 -47.72 2.61 43.08
CA LYS A 2 -46.83 2.90 41.93
C LYS A 2 -47.68 3.03 40.66
N LYS A 3 -47.64 4.19 40.01
CA LYS A 3 -48.39 4.49 38.79
C LYS A 3 -47.58 3.97 37.59
N ASN A 4 -47.86 2.77 37.13
CA ASN A 4 -47.26 2.24 35.89
C ASN A 4 -47.88 2.97 34.70
N ARG A 5 -47.16 3.96 34.16
CA ARG A 5 -47.50 4.61 32.89
C ARG A 5 -47.15 3.63 31.77
N GLY A 6 -48.14 2.87 31.29
CA GLY A 6 -47.97 2.04 30.10
C GLY A 6 -47.67 2.92 28.88
N ILE A 7 -46.65 2.55 28.10
CA ILE A 7 -46.39 3.17 26.80
C ILE A 7 -47.54 2.81 25.86
N THR A 8 -48.14 3.80 25.24
CA THR A 8 -49.19 3.60 24.22
C THR A 8 -48.55 3.01 22.96
N MET A 9 -49.22 2.08 22.27
CA MET A 9 -48.74 1.48 21.02
C MET A 9 -48.23 2.52 20.00
N VAL A 10 -48.91 3.67 19.92
CA VAL A 10 -48.51 4.80 19.07
C VAL A 10 -47.12 5.33 19.42
N ALA A 11 -46.82 5.49 20.71
CA ALA A 11 -45.52 5.99 21.15
C ALA A 11 -44.39 4.97 20.90
N LEU A 12 -44.70 3.67 20.98
CA LEU A 12 -43.74 2.62 20.61
C LEU A 12 -43.41 2.68 19.10
N VAL A 13 -44.42 2.82 18.24
CA VAL A 13 -44.23 2.94 16.78
C VAL A 13 -43.38 4.16 16.44
N ILE A 14 -43.69 5.33 17.02
CA ILE A 14 -42.92 6.55 16.80
C ILE A 14 -41.46 6.35 17.24
N THR A 15 -41.23 5.70 18.38
CA THR A 15 -39.87 5.43 18.89
C THR A 15 -39.09 4.55 17.90
N ILE A 16 -39.70 3.51 17.34
CA ILE A 16 -39.06 2.63 16.35
C ILE A 16 -38.69 3.41 15.08
N VAL A 17 -39.60 4.25 14.57
CA VAL A 17 -39.33 5.08 13.38
C VAL A 17 -38.15 6.02 13.62
N VAL A 18 -38.11 6.69 14.79
CA VAL A 18 -37.00 7.58 15.16
C VAL A 18 -35.67 6.82 15.25
N LEU A 19 -35.67 5.63 15.86
CA LEU A 19 -34.46 4.79 15.95
C LEU A 19 -33.92 4.39 14.57
N LEU A 20 -34.80 4.06 13.63
CA LEU A 20 -34.39 3.71 12.25
C LEU A 20 -33.75 4.91 11.53
N ILE A 21 -34.31 6.11 11.70
CA ILE A 21 -33.75 7.33 11.10
C ILE A 21 -32.35 7.63 11.67
N ILE A 22 -32.19 7.55 13.00
CA ILE A 22 -30.90 7.77 13.67
C ILE A 22 -29.86 6.73 13.24
N ALA A 23 -30.27 5.47 13.13
CA ALA A 23 -29.40 4.39 12.66
C ALA A 23 -28.93 4.64 11.22
N GLY A 24 -29.84 5.04 10.32
CA GLY A 24 -29.50 5.36 8.92
C GLY A 24 -28.44 6.47 8.81
N ILE A 25 -28.61 7.58 9.53
CA ILE A 25 -27.65 8.69 9.52
C ILE A 25 -26.31 8.29 10.15
N SER A 26 -26.35 7.57 11.28
CA SER A 26 -25.15 7.16 12.02
C SER A 26 -24.28 6.19 11.20
N ILE A 27 -24.89 5.26 10.47
CA ILE A 27 -24.16 4.31 9.61
C ILE A 27 -23.46 5.04 8.46
N GLY A 28 -24.13 6.00 7.80
CA GLY A 28 -23.53 6.78 6.71
C GLY A 28 -22.31 7.57 7.15
N ALA A 29 -22.43 8.35 8.24
CA ALA A 29 -21.32 9.13 8.79
C ALA A 29 -20.19 8.23 9.32
N GLY A 30 -20.53 7.12 9.98
CA GLY A 30 -19.57 6.15 10.49
C GLY A 30 -18.77 5.47 9.39
N ASN A 31 -19.42 5.08 8.29
CA ASN A 31 -18.75 4.44 7.16
C ASN A 31 -17.75 5.39 6.48
N ASN A 32 -18.10 6.66 6.30
CA ASN A 32 -17.20 7.67 5.74
C ASN A 32 -15.99 7.90 6.65
N ALA A 33 -16.19 8.01 7.97
CA ALA A 33 -15.09 8.18 8.91
C ALA A 33 -14.11 6.98 8.90
N ILE A 34 -14.64 5.75 8.80
CA ILE A 34 -13.82 4.53 8.69
C ILE A 34 -13.06 4.51 7.36
N LYS A 35 -13.72 4.86 6.26
CA LYS A 35 -13.10 4.91 4.93
C LYS A 35 -11.96 5.94 4.89
N ASN A 36 -12.18 7.13 5.46
CA ASN A 36 -11.14 8.17 5.59
C ASN A 36 -9.96 7.67 6.43
N SER A 37 -10.22 7.04 7.57
CA SER A 37 -9.16 6.50 8.43
C SER A 37 -8.34 5.41 7.72
N LYS A 38 -8.98 4.54 6.94
CA LYS A 38 -8.28 3.53 6.13
C LYS A 38 -7.38 4.17 5.06
N LEU A 39 -7.87 5.19 4.34
CA LEU A 39 -7.07 5.91 3.34
C LEU A 39 -5.84 6.55 3.97
N GLU A 40 -6.02 7.30 5.06
CA GLU A 40 -4.94 8.01 5.73
C GLU A 40 -3.91 7.03 6.34
N ASN A 41 -4.36 5.91 6.91
CA ASN A 41 -3.46 4.87 7.40
C ASN A 41 -2.65 4.24 6.26
N LEU A 42 -3.32 3.85 5.15
CA LEU A 42 -2.63 3.28 3.99
C LEU A 42 -1.60 4.26 3.42
N LYS A 43 -2.01 5.52 3.21
CA LYS A 43 -1.13 6.59 2.71
C LYS A 43 0.06 6.83 3.63
N THR A 44 -0.18 6.88 4.95
CA THR A 44 0.88 7.06 5.94
C THR A 44 1.85 5.88 5.92
N ASN A 45 1.35 4.64 5.89
CA ASN A 45 2.18 3.44 5.85
C ASN A 45 3.05 3.41 4.57
N MET A 46 2.46 3.69 3.42
CA MET A 46 3.19 3.74 2.15
C MET A 46 4.23 4.86 2.12
N LEU A 47 3.93 6.04 2.70
CA LEU A 47 4.91 7.14 2.84
C LEU A 47 6.08 6.76 3.74
N LEU A 48 5.81 6.09 4.87
CA LEU A 48 6.86 5.63 5.78
C LEU A 48 7.75 4.58 5.10
N ILE A 49 7.16 3.66 4.33
CA ILE A 49 7.90 2.70 3.51
C ILE A 49 8.69 3.44 2.42
N GLU A 50 8.13 4.44 1.75
CA GLU A 50 8.81 5.28 0.75
C GLU A 50 10.10 5.90 1.34
N VAL A 51 10.02 6.45 2.55
CA VAL A 51 11.19 7.04 3.22
C VAL A 51 12.27 5.99 3.49
N LYS A 52 11.89 4.80 3.96
CA LYS A 52 12.85 3.71 4.23
C LYS A 52 13.43 3.11 2.96
N ALA A 53 12.63 3.01 1.90
CA ALA A 53 13.07 2.57 0.59
C ALA A 53 14.01 3.58 -0.09
N LYS A 54 13.85 4.89 0.17
CA LYS A 54 14.79 5.93 -0.31
C LYS A 54 16.19 5.72 0.26
N GLU A 55 16.29 5.40 1.54
CA GLU A 55 17.56 5.04 2.17
C GLU A 55 18.22 3.83 1.48
N GLN A 56 17.43 2.77 1.21
CA GLN A 56 17.94 1.57 0.54
C GLN A 56 18.41 1.84 -0.90
N ILE A 57 17.65 2.62 -1.69
CA ILE A 57 18.04 2.91 -3.08
C ILE A 57 19.24 3.83 -3.18
N GLU A 58 19.44 4.73 -2.21
CA GLU A 58 20.63 5.57 -2.14
C GLU A 58 21.87 4.72 -1.84
N ASN A 59 21.80 3.80 -0.88
CA ASN A 59 22.87 2.84 -0.60
C ASN A 59 23.15 1.93 -1.80
N ALA A 60 22.10 1.45 -2.47
CA ALA A 60 22.21 0.63 -3.66
C ALA A 60 22.86 1.41 -4.82
N LYS A 61 22.51 2.68 -5.02
CA LYS A 61 23.15 3.57 -6.01
C LYS A 61 24.63 3.76 -5.71
N PHE A 62 24.99 3.93 -4.43
CA PHE A 62 26.38 4.04 -4.02
C PHE A 62 27.17 2.77 -4.40
N ARG A 63 26.61 1.58 -4.15
CA ARG A 63 27.21 0.30 -4.57
C ARG A 63 27.27 0.11 -6.09
N LEU A 64 26.29 0.63 -6.82
CA LEU A 64 26.24 0.57 -8.28
C LEU A 64 27.39 1.37 -8.92
N GLY A 65 27.75 2.51 -8.30
CA GLY A 65 28.87 3.35 -8.69
C GLY A 65 28.61 4.25 -9.90
N THR A 66 29.42 5.31 -10.05
CA THR A 66 29.22 6.39 -11.04
C THR A 66 29.60 6.02 -12.48
N SER A 67 30.32 4.92 -12.69
CA SER A 67 30.78 4.46 -14.01
C SER A 67 30.02 3.23 -14.51
N PHE A 68 28.79 3.01 -14.02
CA PHE A 68 27.99 1.83 -14.37
C PHE A 68 27.82 1.65 -15.88
N ASP A 69 27.49 2.72 -16.61
CA ASP A 69 27.24 2.64 -18.05
C ASP A 69 28.49 2.34 -18.88
N LYS A 70 29.68 2.60 -18.33
CA LYS A 70 30.99 2.38 -18.98
C LYS A 70 31.63 1.04 -18.61
N ALA A 71 31.04 0.30 -17.66
CA ALA A 71 31.53 -0.98 -17.21
C ALA A 71 31.27 -2.09 -18.23
N THR A 72 31.98 -3.21 -18.12
CA THR A 72 31.68 -4.41 -18.93
C THR A 72 30.35 -5.04 -18.49
N GLU A 73 29.75 -5.89 -19.32
CA GLU A 73 28.48 -6.56 -18.97
C GLU A 73 28.59 -7.45 -17.73
N GLU A 74 29.74 -8.11 -17.54
CA GLU A 74 30.04 -8.90 -16.34
C GLU A 74 30.11 -8.01 -15.08
N GLU A 75 30.82 -6.88 -15.17
CA GLU A 75 30.91 -5.91 -14.09
C GLU A 75 29.56 -5.28 -13.75
N LYS A 76 28.74 -4.95 -14.77
CA LYS A 76 27.39 -4.43 -14.58
C LYS A 76 26.54 -5.43 -13.79
N THR A 77 26.57 -6.70 -14.17
CA THR A 77 25.82 -7.76 -13.49
C THR A 77 26.26 -7.90 -12.04
N ASN A 78 27.56 -7.93 -11.78
CA ASN A 78 28.11 -8.02 -10.42
C ASN A 78 27.72 -6.82 -9.56
N ARG A 79 27.78 -5.61 -10.12
CA ARG A 79 27.39 -4.37 -9.41
C ARG A 79 25.90 -4.33 -9.12
N VAL A 80 25.04 -4.74 -10.05
CA VAL A 80 23.59 -4.84 -9.83
C VAL A 80 23.29 -5.85 -8.71
N ASN A 81 23.88 -7.04 -8.76
CA ASN A 81 23.68 -8.06 -7.73
C ASN A 81 24.13 -7.57 -6.34
N THR A 82 25.24 -6.82 -6.28
CA THR A 82 25.73 -6.21 -5.04
C THR A 82 24.83 -5.06 -4.56
N ALA A 83 24.25 -4.28 -5.48
CA ALA A 83 23.31 -3.22 -5.13
C ALA A 83 21.98 -3.80 -4.59
N LYS A 84 21.52 -4.91 -5.17
CA LYS A 84 20.29 -5.61 -4.75
C LYS A 84 20.34 -6.12 -3.30
N THR A 85 21.51 -6.38 -2.73
CA THR A 85 21.62 -6.84 -1.33
C THR A 85 21.20 -5.76 -0.31
N GLU A 86 21.13 -4.50 -0.72
CA GLU A 86 20.60 -3.41 0.11
C GLU A 86 19.08 -3.41 0.19
N PHE A 87 18.40 -4.07 -0.75
CA PHE A 87 16.94 -4.14 -0.76
C PHE A 87 16.44 -5.19 0.24
N THR A 88 15.49 -4.77 1.06
CA THR A 88 14.82 -5.67 1.99
C THR A 88 13.61 -6.32 1.31
N GLY A 89 13.40 -7.61 1.60
CA GLY A 89 12.22 -8.36 1.14
C GLY A 89 12.55 -9.44 0.11
N GLU A 90 11.51 -9.96 -0.51
CA GLU A 90 11.58 -11.01 -1.52
C GLU A 90 11.46 -10.40 -2.91
N GLU A 91 12.45 -10.64 -3.78
CA GLU A 91 12.39 -10.17 -5.18
C GLU A 91 11.25 -10.87 -5.93
N ILE A 92 10.39 -10.08 -6.56
CA ILE A 92 9.25 -10.54 -7.34
C ILE A 92 9.69 -10.69 -8.80
N VAL A 93 9.57 -11.90 -9.33
CA VAL A 93 9.88 -12.23 -10.73
C VAL A 93 8.65 -12.54 -11.58
N ASP A 94 7.51 -12.80 -10.92
CA ASP A 94 6.22 -13.07 -11.55
C ASP A 94 5.16 -12.06 -11.10
N GLY A 95 4.24 -11.73 -12.00
CA GLY A 95 3.19 -10.75 -11.77
C GLY A 95 1.99 -11.26 -10.99
N ASN A 96 1.98 -12.52 -10.51
CA ASN A 96 0.79 -13.12 -9.92
C ASN A 96 0.33 -12.40 -8.66
N ILE A 97 1.27 -11.82 -7.90
CA ILE A 97 0.97 -11.00 -6.72
C ILE A 97 0.20 -9.70 -7.05
N PHE A 98 0.20 -9.29 -8.31
CA PHE A 98 -0.53 -8.14 -8.82
C PHE A 98 -1.82 -8.54 -9.55
N ASN A 99 -2.40 -9.72 -9.29
CA ASN A 99 -3.61 -10.21 -9.95
C ASN A 99 -4.77 -9.20 -9.99
N ASN A 100 -4.92 -8.37 -8.95
CA ASN A 100 -5.94 -7.33 -8.87
C ASN A 100 -5.56 -6.05 -9.65
N ASN A 101 -4.27 -5.85 -9.95
CA ASN A 101 -3.74 -4.69 -10.65
C ASN A 101 -3.32 -5.04 -12.09
N THR A 102 -4.20 -4.74 -13.04
CA THR A 102 -3.98 -5.04 -14.47
C THR A 102 -2.80 -4.29 -15.11
N LYS A 103 -2.22 -3.27 -14.45
CA LYS A 103 -1.11 -2.48 -14.99
C LYS A 103 0.25 -3.16 -14.84
N ILE A 104 0.40 -4.10 -13.91
CA ILE A 104 1.67 -4.79 -13.62
C ILE A 104 1.52 -6.27 -13.93
N THR A 105 2.07 -6.70 -15.07
CA THR A 105 2.08 -8.10 -15.48
C THR A 105 3.47 -8.71 -15.37
N THR A 106 3.55 -10.04 -15.47
CA THR A 106 4.83 -10.76 -15.53
C THR A 106 5.72 -10.26 -16.68
N GLU A 107 5.15 -9.96 -17.84
CA GLU A 107 5.87 -9.41 -18.99
C GLU A 107 6.45 -8.04 -18.65
N LYS A 108 5.66 -7.19 -17.96
CA LYS A 108 6.12 -5.87 -17.55
C LYS A 108 7.26 -5.95 -16.55
N ILE A 109 7.22 -6.89 -15.60
CA ILE A 109 8.31 -7.12 -14.65
C ILE A 109 9.58 -7.56 -15.37
N LYS A 110 9.48 -8.46 -16.37
CA LYS A 110 10.64 -8.89 -17.16
C LYS A 110 11.27 -7.74 -17.97
N GLU A 111 10.43 -6.88 -18.55
CA GLU A 111 10.87 -5.67 -19.25
C GLU A 111 11.58 -4.70 -18.29
N ASP A 112 10.97 -4.45 -17.13
CA ASP A 112 11.51 -3.56 -16.10
C ASP A 112 12.85 -4.10 -15.54
N ASN A 113 12.96 -5.41 -15.32
CA ASN A 113 14.20 -6.06 -14.85
C ASN A 113 15.37 -5.85 -15.84
N THR A 114 15.11 -5.85 -17.14
CA THR A 114 16.11 -5.54 -18.19
C THR A 114 16.60 -4.09 -18.09
N ASN A 115 15.77 -3.21 -17.53
CA ASN A 115 16.08 -1.80 -17.30
C ASN A 115 16.63 -1.52 -15.89
N ASN A 116 17.03 -2.54 -15.13
CA ASN A 116 17.45 -2.47 -13.73
C ASN A 116 16.37 -1.88 -12.80
N ILE A 117 15.11 -2.22 -13.09
CA ILE A 117 13.96 -1.87 -12.27
C ILE A 117 13.44 -3.17 -11.64
N TYR A 118 13.42 -3.23 -10.32
CA TYR A 118 13.12 -4.45 -9.57
C TYR A 118 11.98 -4.23 -8.57
N TYR A 119 11.26 -5.31 -8.27
CA TYR A 119 10.10 -5.30 -7.38
C TYR A 119 10.39 -6.18 -6.17
N TYR A 120 10.14 -5.69 -4.96
CA TYR A 120 10.39 -6.42 -3.72
C TYR A 120 9.14 -6.44 -2.85
N LYS A 121 8.68 -7.64 -2.51
CA LYS A 121 7.60 -7.88 -1.55
C LYS A 121 8.15 -7.75 -0.13
N LEU A 122 7.53 -6.89 0.67
CA LEU A 122 7.86 -6.74 2.09
C LEU A 122 6.93 -7.61 2.92
N SER A 123 7.47 -8.46 3.78
CA SER A 123 6.68 -9.10 4.84
C SER A 123 6.48 -8.14 6.03
N THR A 124 5.54 -8.44 6.92
CA THR A 124 5.39 -7.72 8.20
C THR A 124 6.69 -7.70 9.00
N GLN A 125 7.47 -8.79 8.98
CA GLN A 125 8.77 -8.83 9.67
C GLN A 125 9.76 -7.85 9.05
N ASN A 126 9.84 -7.78 7.72
CA ASN A 126 10.70 -6.81 7.04
C ASN A 126 10.37 -5.37 7.44
N LEU A 127 9.08 -5.05 7.54
CA LEU A 127 8.63 -3.73 7.98
C LEU A 127 9.03 -3.45 9.43
N ILE A 128 8.91 -4.43 10.34
CA ILE A 128 9.37 -4.32 11.72
C ILE A 128 10.88 -4.06 11.77
N ASP A 129 11.66 -4.79 10.99
CA ASP A 129 13.13 -4.66 10.91
C ASP A 129 13.53 -3.28 10.36
N MET A 130 12.72 -2.71 9.46
CA MET A 130 12.86 -1.34 8.96
C MET A 130 12.40 -0.27 9.98
N GLY A 131 11.86 -0.68 11.13
CA GLY A 131 11.39 0.19 12.21
C GLY A 131 9.89 0.53 12.17
N LEU A 132 9.12 -0.10 11.29
CA LEU A 132 7.70 0.16 11.05
C LEU A 132 6.80 -0.85 11.79
N LYS A 133 6.79 -0.79 13.12
CA LYS A 133 6.17 -1.82 13.99
C LYS A 133 4.66 -2.00 13.87
N ASN A 134 3.95 -0.98 13.38
CA ASN A 134 2.47 -0.97 13.32
C ASN A 134 1.94 -1.17 11.89
N VAL A 135 2.81 -1.54 10.96
CA VAL A 135 2.43 -1.75 9.55
C VAL A 135 2.38 -3.24 9.28
N LYS A 136 1.23 -3.71 8.79
CA LYS A 136 1.00 -5.12 8.44
C LYS A 136 1.07 -5.31 6.94
N SER A 137 1.73 -6.38 6.51
CA SER A 137 1.86 -6.77 5.11
C SER A 137 1.56 -8.25 4.99
N ASP A 138 0.31 -8.56 4.71
CA ASP A 138 -0.26 -9.91 4.66
C ASP A 138 -1.44 -9.99 3.70
N GLU A 139 -2.03 -11.18 3.53
CA GLU A 139 -3.16 -11.40 2.62
C GLU A 139 -4.41 -10.58 2.98
N LYS A 140 -4.58 -10.17 4.25
CA LYS A 140 -5.79 -9.47 4.70
C LYS A 140 -5.65 -7.96 4.53
N ASP A 141 -4.50 -7.40 4.88
CA ASP A 141 -4.22 -5.96 4.82
C ASP A 141 -3.52 -5.55 3.50
N GLY A 142 -3.20 -6.54 2.65
CA GLY A 142 -2.48 -6.38 1.40
C GLY A 142 -0.96 -6.35 1.61
N TYR A 143 -0.23 -6.98 0.70
CA TYR A 143 1.23 -6.93 0.71
C TYR A 143 1.72 -5.58 0.20
N TYR A 144 2.69 -4.99 0.89
CA TYR A 144 3.43 -3.84 0.37
C TYR A 144 4.55 -4.30 -0.54
N ILE A 145 4.66 -3.63 -1.69
CA ILE A 145 5.66 -3.91 -2.70
C ILE A 145 6.40 -2.62 -3.03
N VAL A 146 7.72 -2.69 -3.06
CA VAL A 146 8.58 -1.58 -3.46
C VAL A 146 9.12 -1.83 -4.86
N LYS A 147 8.86 -0.89 -5.76
CA LYS A 147 9.48 -0.84 -7.08
C LYS A 147 10.70 0.08 -7.01
N TYR A 148 11.89 -0.47 -7.22
CA TYR A 148 13.16 0.25 -7.24
C TYR A 148 13.65 0.43 -8.67
N ASN A 149 13.93 1.64 -9.10
CA ASN A 149 14.65 1.92 -10.35
C ASN A 149 16.09 2.32 -10.02
N LEU A 150 17.02 1.37 -10.09
CA LEU A 150 18.42 1.59 -9.68
C LEU A 150 19.12 2.69 -10.49
N LYS A 151 18.87 2.76 -11.80
CA LYS A 151 19.51 3.75 -12.68
C LYS A 151 19.11 5.17 -12.31
N ASN A 152 17.80 5.40 -12.13
CA ASN A 152 17.26 6.73 -11.86
C ASN A 152 17.18 7.06 -10.37
N SER A 153 17.40 6.07 -9.50
CA SER A 153 17.24 6.19 -8.06
C SER A 153 15.83 6.64 -7.65
N THR A 154 14.83 6.19 -8.41
CA THR A 154 13.42 6.47 -8.12
C THR A 154 12.74 5.24 -7.55
N ILE A 155 11.74 5.47 -6.71
CA ILE A 155 10.95 4.41 -6.09
C ILE A 155 9.45 4.64 -6.28
N GLU A 156 8.69 3.56 -6.28
CA GLU A 156 7.23 3.60 -6.20
C GLU A 156 6.76 2.51 -5.24
N ILE A 157 5.72 2.80 -4.46
CA ILE A 157 5.19 1.88 -3.47
C ILE A 157 3.82 1.40 -3.94
N TYR A 158 3.58 0.10 -3.83
CA TYR A 158 2.30 -0.52 -4.13
C TYR A 158 1.76 -1.25 -2.91
N ASN A 159 0.44 -1.37 -2.83
CA ASN A 159 -0.26 -2.33 -1.97
C ASN A 159 -1.14 -3.22 -2.85
N THR A 160 -1.19 -4.52 -2.57
CA THR A 160 -1.91 -5.49 -3.43
C THR A 160 -3.43 -5.40 -3.33
N GLU A 161 -3.97 -4.93 -2.20
CA GLU A 161 -5.41 -4.70 -2.01
C GLU A 161 -5.81 -3.31 -2.53
N GLY A 162 -4.92 -2.32 -2.35
CA GLY A 162 -5.16 -0.94 -2.77
C GLY A 162 -6.25 -0.25 -1.96
N PHE A 163 -6.86 0.76 -2.57
CA PHE A 163 -7.96 1.53 -1.98
C PHE A 163 -9.06 1.78 -2.99
N ASP A 164 -10.30 1.43 -2.63
CA ASP A 164 -11.49 1.67 -3.45
C ASP A 164 -11.97 3.13 -3.35
N ASP A 165 -11.76 3.88 -4.43
CA ASP A 165 -12.28 5.22 -4.63
C ASP A 165 -13.48 5.21 -5.58
N GLU A 166 -14.69 5.17 -5.01
CA GLU A 166 -15.97 5.20 -5.74
C GLU A 166 -16.08 4.14 -6.88
N GLY A 167 -15.56 2.93 -6.65
CA GLY A 167 -15.55 1.83 -7.61
C GLY A 167 -14.26 1.70 -8.42
N ASN A 168 -13.31 2.64 -8.27
CA ASN A 168 -11.99 2.58 -8.89
C ASN A 168 -10.94 2.25 -7.82
N VAL A 169 -10.34 1.06 -7.91
CA VAL A 169 -9.29 0.67 -6.97
C VAL A 169 -7.94 1.24 -7.41
N VAL A 170 -7.30 1.98 -6.51
CA VAL A 170 -5.94 2.51 -6.71
C VAL A 170 -4.92 1.76 -5.86
N TYR A 171 -3.79 1.40 -6.47
CA TYR A 171 -2.80 0.51 -5.84
C TYR A 171 -1.46 1.18 -5.54
N SER A 172 -1.11 2.24 -6.27
CA SER A 172 0.18 2.93 -6.15
C SER A 172 0.09 4.11 -5.18
N LEU A 173 1.20 4.43 -4.52
CA LEU A 173 1.27 5.60 -3.63
C LEU A 173 1.04 6.89 -4.41
N THR A 174 1.56 6.98 -5.63
CA THR A 174 1.32 8.12 -6.53
C THR A 174 -0.16 8.36 -6.80
N ASP A 175 -0.93 7.30 -7.04
CA ASP A 175 -2.37 7.40 -7.28
C ASP A 175 -3.12 7.67 -5.96
N ILE A 176 -2.79 6.96 -4.89
CA ILE A 176 -3.41 7.11 -3.56
C ILE A 176 -3.24 8.53 -3.00
N LYS A 177 -2.10 9.20 -3.27
CA LYS A 177 -1.88 10.60 -2.89
C LYS A 177 -2.89 11.57 -3.51
N GLN A 178 -3.48 11.21 -4.65
CA GLN A 178 -4.43 12.04 -5.39
C GLN A 178 -5.88 11.82 -4.96
N VAL A 179 -6.17 10.69 -4.29
CA VAL A 179 -7.51 10.39 -3.79
C VAL A 179 -7.95 11.45 -2.78
N ARG A 180 -9.15 11.99 -2.99
CA ARG A 180 -9.80 12.95 -2.09
C ARG A 180 -11.21 12.45 -1.80
N LEU A 181 -11.41 11.97 -0.59
CA LEU A 181 -12.74 11.57 -0.12
C LEU A 181 -13.59 12.84 0.07
N LYS A 182 -14.77 12.86 -0.56
CA LYS A 182 -15.73 13.96 -0.50
C LYS A 182 -16.64 13.86 0.72
#